data_AF-A0A9X0FKT9-F1
#
_entry.id   AF-A0A9X0FKT9-F1
#
_cell.length_a   1.000
_cell.length_b   1.000
_cell.length_c   1.000
_cell.angle_alpha   90.00
_cell.angle_beta   90.00
_cell.angle_gamma   90.00
#
_symmetry.space_group_name_H-M   'P 1'
#
loop_
_entity.id
_entity.type
_entity.pdbx_description
1 polymer ?
#
loop_
_entity_poly.entity_id
_entity_poly.type
_entity_poly.pdbx_seq_one_letter_code
_entity_poly.pdbx_strand_id
1 'polypeptide(L)'
;MLLQALAFGIDIAATIPNPTPEQPPGTEGFTTILNWIAWAVILLGVAGFLASAGFLAFASFTGREINGFKGLIISLIVCILAISAGTIINVFV
;
A
#
# COMPACT_ATOMS: atom_id res chain seq x y z
N MET A 1 -20.53 30.14 -13.69
CA MET A 1 -20.37 30.09 -12.22
C MET A 1 -19.70 28.79 -11.77
N LEU A 2 -20.39 27.63 -11.68
CA LEU A 2 -19.76 26.36 -11.24
C LEU A 2 -18.60 25.90 -12.14
N LEU A 3 -18.78 25.97 -13.46
CA LEU A 3 -17.76 25.57 -14.45
C LEU A 3 -16.49 26.44 -14.41
N GLN A 4 -16.63 27.71 -14.03
CA GLN A 4 -15.51 28.65 -13.89
C GLN A 4 -14.73 28.41 -12.59
N ALA A 5 -15.42 28.04 -11.51
CA ALA A 5 -14.78 27.67 -10.25
C ALA A 5 -13.95 26.38 -10.37
N LEU A 6 -14.46 25.39 -11.13
CA LEU A 6 -13.74 24.16 -11.41
C LEU A 6 -12.50 24.40 -12.30
N ALA A 7 -12.62 25.23 -13.34
CA ALA A 7 -11.49 25.58 -14.20
C ALA A 7 -10.37 26.29 -13.42
N PHE A 8 -10.73 27.25 -12.56
CA PHE A 8 -9.78 27.94 -11.69
C PHE A 8 -9.09 27.00 -10.70
N GLY A 9 -9.80 26.02 -10.14
CA GLY A 9 -9.22 25.01 -9.24
C GLY A 9 -8.20 24.09 -9.92
N ILE A 10 -8.42 23.73 -11.18
CA ILE A 10 -7.50 22.90 -11.97
C ILE A 10 -6.24 23.70 -12.32
N ASP A 11 -6.37 24.98 -12.70
CA ASP A 11 -5.22 25.84 -12.97
C ASP A 11 -4.33 26.00 -11.72
N ILE A 12 -4.92 26.17 -10.54
CA ILE A 12 -4.14 26.25 -9.28
C ILE A 12 -3.39 24.93 -9.02
N ALA A 13 -4.04 23.78 -9.19
CA ALA A 13 -3.41 22.48 -8.98
C ALA A 13 -2.27 22.20 -9.98
N ALA A 14 -2.39 22.70 -11.20
CA ALA A 14 -1.36 22.58 -12.24
C ALA A 14 -0.20 23.57 -12.07
N THR A 15 -0.43 24.71 -11.41
CA THR A 15 0.58 25.78 -11.26
C THR A 15 1.48 25.57 -10.03
N ILE A 16 1.12 24.68 -9.10
CA ILE A 16 1.99 24.31 -7.99
C ILE A 16 3.11 23.44 -8.56
N PRO A 17 4.37 23.92 -8.61
CA PRO A 17 5.48 23.06 -8.97
C PRO A 17 5.53 21.97 -7.91
N ASN A 18 5.26 20.73 -8.29
CA ASN A 18 5.50 19.59 -7.41
C ASN A 18 6.99 19.26 -7.56
N PRO A 19 7.87 19.70 -6.63
CA PRO A 19 9.25 19.28 -6.69
C PRO A 19 9.27 17.75 -6.66
N THR A 20 9.90 17.13 -7.64
CA THR A 20 10.20 15.70 -7.57
C THR A 20 11.02 15.50 -6.31
N PRO A 21 10.62 14.59 -5.41
CA PRO A 21 11.48 14.18 -4.31
C PRO A 21 12.81 13.76 -4.93
N GLU A 22 13.88 14.49 -4.63
CA GLU A 22 15.21 14.17 -5.12
C GLU A 22 15.98 13.63 -3.93
N GLN A 23 16.51 12.43 -4.11
CA GLN A 23 17.18 11.69 -3.05
C GLN A 23 18.41 12.49 -2.55
N PRO A 24 18.55 12.72 -1.22
CA PRO A 24 19.71 13.44 -0.68
C PRO A 24 21.02 12.73 -1.03
N PRO A 25 22.06 13.44 -1.49
CA PRO A 25 23.34 12.84 -1.89
C PRO A 25 23.91 11.93 -0.78
N GLY A 26 24.35 10.72 -1.12
CA GLY A 26 24.97 9.77 -0.18
C GLY A 26 24.01 8.81 0.53
N THR A 27 22.71 8.81 0.19
CA THR A 27 21.71 7.89 0.79
C THR A 27 21.37 6.67 -0.08
N GLU A 28 22.07 6.43 -1.19
CA GLU A 28 21.79 5.33 -2.14
C GLU A 28 21.75 3.94 -1.47
N GLY A 29 22.60 3.72 -0.47
CA GLY A 29 22.57 2.48 0.32
C GLY A 29 21.32 2.35 1.18
N PHE A 30 20.81 3.46 1.72
CA PHE A 30 19.60 3.48 2.55
C PHE A 30 18.34 3.20 1.71
N THR A 31 18.23 3.81 0.52
CA THR A 31 17.10 3.52 -0.39
C THR A 31 17.14 2.09 -0.93
N THR A 32 18.32 1.53 -1.15
CA THR A 32 18.48 0.11 -1.49
C THR A 32 17.93 -0.80 -0.39
N ILE A 33 18.27 -0.56 0.88
CA ILE A 33 17.77 -1.34 2.03
C ILE A 33 16.25 -1.22 2.15
N LEU A 34 15.70 -0.01 2.01
CA LEU A 34 14.24 0.21 2.04
C LEU A 34 13.52 -0.57 0.93
N ASN A 35 14.10 -0.64 -0.27
CA ASN A 35 13.54 -1.41 -1.38
C ASN A 35 13.48 -2.92 -1.05
N TRP A 36 14.56 -3.47 -0.48
CA TRP A 36 14.57 -4.87 -0.01
C TRP A 36 13.52 -5.15 1.06
N ILE A 37 13.34 -4.23 2.00
CA ILE A 37 12.31 -4.33 3.04
C ILE A 37 10.91 -4.29 2.41
N ALA A 38 10.68 -3.38 1.45
CA ALA A 38 9.39 -3.29 0.75
C ALA A 38 9.05 -4.61 0.04
N TRP A 39 10.00 -5.22 -0.65
CA TRP A 39 9.83 -6.55 -1.25
C TRP A 39 9.52 -7.64 -0.23
N ALA A 40 10.22 -7.65 0.91
CA ALA A 40 9.97 -8.61 1.97
C ALA A 40 8.53 -8.46 2.53
N VAL A 41 8.07 -7.23 2.76
CA VAL A 41 6.71 -6.95 3.24
C VAL A 41 5.65 -7.37 2.22
N ILE A 42 5.87 -7.10 0.93
CA ILE A 42 4.95 -7.53 -0.14
C ILE A 42 4.84 -9.06 -0.17
N LEU A 43 5.97 -9.77 -0.15
CA LEU A 43 5.99 -11.24 -0.14
C LEU A 43 5.28 -11.81 1.09
N LEU A 44 5.55 -11.27 2.28
CA LEU A 44 4.90 -11.70 3.52
C LEU A 44 3.41 -11.39 3.53
N GLY A 45 3.00 -10.22 3.04
CA GLY A 45 1.59 -9.82 2.94
C GLY A 45 0.82 -10.75 2.00
N VAL A 46 1.37 -11.05 0.83
CA VAL A 46 0.76 -11.99 -0.13
C VAL A 46 0.70 -13.39 0.45
N ALA A 47 1.77 -13.89 1.08
CA ALA A 47 1.78 -15.20 1.70
C ALA A 47 0.72 -15.33 2.81
N GLY A 48 0.61 -14.31 3.70
CA GLY A 48 -0.39 -14.28 4.76
C GLY A 48 -1.82 -14.19 4.24
N PHE A 49 -2.05 -13.40 3.18
CA PHE A 49 -3.34 -13.31 2.51
C PHE A 49 -3.76 -14.65 1.88
N LEU A 50 -2.86 -15.29 1.14
CA LEU A 50 -3.12 -16.58 0.50
C LEU A 50 -3.34 -17.71 1.52
N ALA A 51 -2.57 -17.72 2.62
CA ALA A 51 -2.78 -18.69 3.69
C ALA A 51 -4.16 -18.54 4.35
N SER A 52 -4.58 -17.30 4.65
CA SER A 52 -5.91 -17.01 5.18
C SER A 52 -7.02 -17.34 4.20
N ALA A 53 -6.85 -17.03 2.91
CA ALA A 53 -7.81 -17.35 1.86
C ALA A 53 -7.98 -18.86 1.66
N GLY A 54 -6.87 -19.61 1.65
CA GLY A 54 -6.88 -21.06 1.58
C GLY A 54 -7.59 -21.67 2.80
N PHE A 55 -7.28 -21.21 4.01
CA PHE A 55 -7.94 -21.69 5.23
C PHE A 55 -9.44 -21.38 5.23
N LEU A 56 -9.86 -20.21 4.75
CA LEU A 56 -11.27 -19.86 4.58
C LEU A 56 -11.97 -20.80 3.58
N ALA A 57 -11.33 -21.13 2.47
CA ALA A 57 -11.86 -22.07 1.48
C ALA A 57 -12.06 -23.49 2.06
N PHE A 58 -11.17 -23.96 2.93
CA PHE A 58 -11.38 -25.23 3.64
C PHE A 58 -12.43 -25.13 4.76
N ALA A 59 -12.50 -23.97 5.43
CA ALA A 59 -13.46 -23.73 6.50
C ALA A 59 -14.91 -23.64 6.01
N SER A 60 -15.15 -23.25 4.75
CA SER A 60 -16.49 -23.24 4.13
C SER A 60 -17.07 -24.64 4.00
N PHE A 61 -16.25 -25.63 3.64
CA PHE A 61 -16.70 -27.02 3.54
C PHE A 61 -17.00 -27.66 4.90
N THR A 62 -16.47 -27.12 6.00
CA THR A 62 -16.61 -27.67 7.35
C THR A 62 -17.55 -26.86 8.25
N GLY A 63 -18.16 -25.78 7.74
CA GLY A 63 -19.07 -24.91 8.50
C GLY A 63 -18.36 -24.08 9.60
N ARG A 64 -17.03 -23.93 9.54
CA ARG A 64 -16.21 -23.19 10.52
C ARG A 64 -15.78 -21.80 10.00
N GLU A 65 -16.56 -21.26 9.08
CA GLU A 65 -16.24 -20.11 8.23
C GLU A 65 -15.87 -18.86 9.03
N ILE A 66 -16.53 -18.64 10.17
CA ILE A 66 -16.33 -17.47 11.02
C ILE A 66 -14.88 -17.34 11.52
N ASN A 67 -14.20 -18.47 11.76
CA ASN A 67 -12.81 -18.47 12.21
C ASN A 67 -11.85 -18.18 11.05
N GLY A 68 -12.15 -18.65 9.85
CA GLY A 68 -11.35 -18.36 8.66
C GLY A 68 -11.53 -16.92 8.17
N PHE A 69 -12.74 -16.39 8.28
CA PHE A 69 -13.07 -15.02 7.87
C PHE A 69 -12.33 -13.98 8.71
N LYS A 70 -12.18 -14.23 10.03
CA LYS A 70 -11.38 -13.38 10.92
C LYS A 70 -9.91 -13.29 10.48
N GLY A 71 -9.31 -14.42 10.06
CA GLY A 71 -7.95 -14.45 9.52
C GLY A 71 -7.81 -13.66 8.23
N LEU A 72 -8.79 -13.80 7.32
CA LEU A 72 -8.83 -13.04 6.07
C LEU A 72 -8.91 -11.53 6.31
N ILE A 73 -9.80 -11.07 7.19
CA ILE A 73 -9.93 -9.63 7.50
C ILE A 73 -8.61 -9.04 8.00
N ILE A 74 -7.93 -9.73 8.94
CA ILE A 74 -6.65 -9.25 9.47
C ILE A 74 -5.60 -9.18 8.35
N SER A 75 -5.55 -10.18 7.47
CA SER A 75 -4.61 -10.17 6.34
C SER A 75 -4.87 -9.02 5.37
N LEU A 76 -6.15 -8.68 5.10
CA LEU A 76 -6.52 -7.55 4.26
C LEU A 76 -6.08 -6.22 4.87
N ILE A 77 -6.26 -6.04 6.18
CA ILE A 77 -5.79 -4.84 6.89
C ILE A 77 -4.27 -4.69 6.74
N VAL A 78 -3.51 -5.78 6.89
CA VAL A 78 -2.05 -5.75 6.71
C VAL A 78 -1.65 -5.37 5.28
N CYS A 79 -2.34 -5.91 4.27
CA CYS A 79 -2.10 -5.53 2.87
C CYS A 79 -2.36 -4.05 2.61
N ILE A 80 -3.42 -3.47 3.20
CA ILE A 80 -3.73 -2.04 3.08
C ILE A 80 -2.64 -1.19 3.75
N LEU A 81 -2.19 -1.60 4.94
CA LEU A 81 -1.10 -0.92 5.64
C LEU A 81 0.20 -0.96 4.82
N ALA A 82 0.49 -2.06 4.13
CA ALA A 82 1.66 -2.15 3.24
C ALA A 82 1.60 -1.15 2.08
N ILE A 83 0.41 -0.91 1.49
CA ILE A 83 0.22 0.12 0.45
C ILE A 83 0.53 1.52 1.01
N SER A 84 0.04 1.83 2.21
CA SER A 84 0.31 3.12 2.85
C SER A 84 1.78 3.31 3.23
N ALA A 85 2.50 2.23 3.58
CA ALA A 85 3.94 2.29 3.78
C ALA A 85 4.67 2.62 2.46
N GLY A 86 4.19 2.09 1.32
CA GLY A 86 4.73 2.41 0.00
C GLY A 86 4.65 3.90 -0.34
N THR A 87 3.57 4.60 0.05
CA THR A 87 3.46 6.06 -0.17
C THR A 87 4.45 6.84 0.70
N ILE A 88 4.79 6.35 1.90
CA ILE A 88 5.79 6.97 2.78
C ILE A 88 7.20 6.79 2.19
N ILE A 89 7.50 5.61 1.66
CA ILE A 89 8.81 5.33 1.05
C ILE A 89 9.06 6.20 -0.19
N ASN A 90 8.03 6.48 -1.00
CA ASN A 90 8.11 7.38 -2.15
C ASN A 90 8.40 8.85 -1.79
N VAL A 91 8.32 9.23 -0.51
CA VAL A 91 8.76 10.57 -0.07
C VAL A 91 10.29 10.67 -0.04
N PHE A 92 10.99 9.54 0.06
CA PHE A 92 12.44 9.46 0.22
C PHE A 92 13.20 9.06 -1.04
N VAL A 93 12.49 8.73 -2.13
CA VAL A 93 13.03 8.21 -3.40
C VAL A 93 12.67 9.16 -4.53
#